data_AF-A0A537ABI3-F1
#
_entry.id   AF-A0A537ABI3-F1
#
_cell.length_a   1.000
_cell.length_b   1.000
_cell.length_c   1.000
_cell.angle_alpha   90.00
_cell.angle_beta   90.00
_cell.angle_gamma   90.00
#
_symmetry.space_group_name_H-M   'P 1'
#
loop_
_entity.id
_entity.type
_entity.pdbx_description
1 polymer ?
#
loop_
_entity_poly.entity_id
_entity_poly.type
_entity_poly.pdbx_seq_one_letter_code
_entity_poly.pdbx_strand_id
1 'polypeptide(L)' 'MEPILDIPRNVQVVPRQLIEERAIDDPQEAMQNVSAMMRGGSIFGEGEVFAIRASTAAMRWT' A
#
# COMPACT_ATOMS: atom_id res chain seq x y z
N MET A 1 -12.15 -16.03 5.27
CA MET A 1 -10.91 -15.25 5.42
C MET A 1 -9.88 -16.20 5.99
N GLU A 2 -8.79 -16.46 5.28
CA GLU A 2 -7.69 -17.27 5.79
C GLU A 2 -6.93 -16.44 6.85
N PRO A 3 -6.54 -17.03 7.99
CA PRO A 3 -5.65 -16.36 8.94
C PRO A 3 -4.36 -15.95 8.24
N ILE A 4 -3.86 -14.74 8.51
CA ILE A 4 -2.59 -14.24 7.94
C ILE A 4 -1.44 -15.24 8.17
N LEU A 5 -1.47 -15.96 9.29
CA LEU A 5 -0.46 -16.94 9.68
C LEU A 5 -0.42 -18.18 8.75
N ASP A 6 -1.53 -18.48 8.07
CA ASP A 6 -1.66 -19.67 7.23
C ASP A 6 -1.34 -19.38 5.76
N ILE A 7 -1.04 -18.11 5.42
CA ILE A 7 -0.79 -17.71 4.04
C ILE A 7 0.70 -17.96 3.70
N PRO A 8 1.02 -18.81 2.70
CA PRO A 8 2.41 -19.12 2.33
C PRO A 8 3.05 -18.00 1.48
N ARG A 9 2.71 -16.74 1.74
CA ARG A 9 3.28 -15.56 1.08
C ARG A 9 3.30 -14.38 2.05
N ASN A 10 4.17 -13.40 1.77
CA ASN A 10 4.26 -12.19 2.58
C ASN A 10 2.99 -11.35 2.43
N VAL A 11 2.27 -11.14 3.53
CA VAL A 11 1.09 -10.28 3.63
C VAL A 11 1.31 -9.28 4.74
N GLN A 12 1.06 -8.00 4.46
CA GLN A 12 1.01 -6.93 5.45
C GLN A 12 -0.33 -6.23 5.34
N VAL A 13 -0.92 -5.89 6.48
CA VAL A 13 -2.20 -5.22 6.55
C VAL A 13 -2.00 -3.89 7.24
N VAL A 14 -2.50 -2.82 6.62
CA VAL A 14 -2.69 -1.52 7.26
C VAL A 14 -4.07 -1.57 7.94
N PRO A 15 -4.15 -1.57 9.28
CA PRO A 15 -5.43 -1.66 9.97
C PRO A 15 -6.28 -0.42 9.74
N ARG A 16 -7.60 -0.58 9.70
CA ARG A 16 -8.51 0.57 9.59
C ARG A 16 -8.37 1.56 10.75
N GLN A 17 -8.12 1.08 11.97
CA GLN A 17 -7.86 1.97 13.11
C GLN A 17 -6.67 2.90 12.84
N LEU A 18 -5.60 2.40 12.21
CA LEU A 18 -4.42 3.22 11.90
C LEU A 18 -4.75 4.31 10.86
N ILE A 19 -5.61 4.01 9.89
CA ILE A 19 -6.10 4.98 8.89
C ILE A 19 -6.89 6.08 9.57
N GLU A 20 -7.82 5.71 10.46
CA GLU A 20 -8.71 6.64 11.16
C GLU A 20 -7.95 7.50 12.18
N GLU A 21 -7.07 6.90 12.99
CA GLU A 21 -6.29 7.60 14.02
C GLU A 21 -5.31 8.63 13.45
N ARG A 22 -4.79 8.37 12.25
CA ARG A 22 -3.86 9.26 11.56
C ARG A 22 -4.53 10.17 10.53
N ALA A 23 -5.85 10.06 10.36
CA ALA A 23 -6.61 10.77 9.35
C ALA A 23 -6.00 10.61 7.94
N ILE A 24 -5.56 9.39 7.61
CA ILE A 24 -4.93 9.10 6.32
C ILE A 24 -6.02 9.14 5.23
N ASP A 25 -5.92 10.12 4.33
CA ASP A 25 -6.74 10.25 3.13
C ASP A 25 -5.97 9.98 1.84
N ASP A 26 -4.62 9.97 1.91
CA ASP A 26 -3.69 9.61 0.84
C ASP A 26 -3.18 8.15 1.00
N PRO A 27 -3.47 7.25 0.06
CA PRO A 27 -2.93 5.88 0.05
C PRO A 27 -1.40 5.82 0.08
N GLN A 28 -0.70 6.81 -0.47
CA GLN A 28 0.76 6.89 -0.37
C GLN A 28 1.23 7.03 1.07
N GLU A 29 0.46 7.70 1.92
CA GLU A 29 0.75 7.82 3.34
C GLU A 29 0.56 6.48 4.06
N ALA A 30 -0.52 5.76 3.76
CA ALA A 30 -0.76 4.43 4.31
C ALA A 30 0.38 3.45 3.98
N MET A 31 0.98 3.58 2.79
CA MET A 31 1.97 2.64 2.28
C MET A 31 3.42 2.93 2.70
N GLN A 32 3.71 4.07 3.36
CA GLN A 32 5.10 4.45 3.69
C GLN A 32 5.81 3.45 4.61
N ASN A 33 5.06 2.73 5.45
CA ASN A 33 5.61 1.78 6.42
C ASN A 33 5.45 0.31 5.99
N VAL A 34 4.94 0.06 4.78
CA VAL A 34 4.79 -1.29 4.25
C VAL A 34 6.12 -1.73 3.63
N SER A 35 6.59 -2.92 3.99
CA SER A 35 7.91 -3.38 3.54
C SER A 35 7.95 -3.61 2.02
N ALA A 36 9.12 -3.34 1.43
CA ALA A 36 9.39 -3.51 -0.01
C ALA A 36 8.50 -2.64 -0.93
N MET A 37 7.88 -1.59 -0.38
CA MET A 37 7.23 -0.54 -1.16
C MET A 37 8.25 0.51 -1.58
N MET A 38 8.26 0.84 -2.86
CA MET A 38 8.94 2.01 -3.40
C MET A 38 7.89 2.97 -3.95
N ARG A 39 7.99 4.24 -3.55
CA ARG A 39 7.17 5.32 -4.11
C ARG A 39 7.64 5.61 -5.54
N GLY A 40 6.75 5.47 -6.50
CA GLY A 40 6.95 5.95 -7.86
C GLY A 40 6.33 7.35 -8.01
N GLY A 41 7.07 8.28 -8.62
CA GLY A 41 6.47 9.54 -9.08
C GLY A 41 5.71 9.29 -10.39
N SER A 42 4.45 9.75 -10.48
CA SER A 42 3.74 9.78 -11.75
C SER A 42 4.31 10.87 -12.64
N ILE A 43 4.76 10.50 -13.84
CA ILE A 43 5.28 11.44 -14.86
C ILE A 43 4.13 12.21 -15.55
N PHE A 44 2.89 11.73 -15.43
CA PHE A 44 1.72 12.21 -16.18
C PHE A 44 0.54 12.65 -15.29
N GLY A 45 0.77 12.93 -14.02
CA GLY A 45 -0.09 13.81 -13.22
C GLY A 45 -1.36 13.21 -12.61
N GLU A 46 -1.83 12.02 -13.00
CA GLU A 46 -2.97 11.39 -12.30
C GLU A 46 -2.73 9.88 -12.14
N GLY A 47 -2.52 9.46 -10.90
CA GLY A 47 -2.34 8.06 -10.51
C GLY A 47 -1.18 7.84 -9.56
N GLU A 48 -1.43 7.12 -8.48
CA GLU A 48 -0.38 6.68 -7.56
C GLU A 48 0.26 5.40 -8.10
N VAL A 49 1.56 5.47 -8.37
CA VAL A 49 2.33 4.32 -8.85
C VAL A 49 3.21 3.84 -7.71
N PHE A 50 3.04 2.58 -7.33
CA PHE A 50 3.90 1.93 -6.36
C PHE A 50 4.67 0.80 -7.06
N ALA A 51 5.90 0.54 -6.61
CA ALA A 51 6.59 -0.70 -6.96
C ALA A 51 6.67 -1.61 -5.73
N ILE A 52 6.20 -2.84 -5.89
CA ILE A 52 6.33 -3.91 -4.91
C ILE A 52 7.50 -4.79 -5.36
N ARG A 53 8.59 -4.86 -4.58
CA ARG A 53 9.78 -5.66 -4.95
C ARG A 53 10.27 -5.37 -6.38
N ALA A 54 10.40 -4.09 -6.71
CA ALA A 54 10.80 -3.58 -8.04
C ALA A 54 9.83 -3.88 -9.21
N SER A 55 8.65 -4.45 -8.95
CA SER A 55 7.59 -4.63 -9.94
C SER A 55 6.52 -3.55 -9.80
N THR A 56 6.21 -2.83 -10.87
CA THR A 56 5.16 -1.80 -10.87
C THR A 56 3.79 -2.40 -10.61
N ALA A 57 3.06 -1.83 -9.65
CA ALA A 57 1.69 -2.16 -9.35
C ALA A 57 0.82 -0.89 -9.51
N ALA A 58 -0.31 -1.04 -10.19
CA ALA A 58 -1.34 -0.02 -10.24
C ALA A 58 -2.36 -0.32 -9.13
N MET A 59 -2.62 0.66 -8.26
CA MET A 59 -3.63 0.56 -7.23
C MET A 59 -4.74 1.58 -7.47
N ARG A 60 -5.99 1.18 -7.23
CA ARG A 60 -7.15 2.05 -7.31
C ARG A 60 -7.72 2.24 -5.91
N TRP A 61 -7.74 3.49 -5.46
CA TRP A 61 -8.37 3.92 -4.21
C TRP A 61 -9.76 4.45 -4.52
N THR A 62 -10.80 3.85 -3.92
CA THR A 62 -12.22 4.25 -4.07
C THR A 62 -12.94 4.02 -2.77
#